data_AF-A0A1B9DTB0-F1
#
_entry.id   AF-A0A1B9DTB0-F1
#
_cell.length_a   1.000
_cell.length_b   1.000
_cell.length_c   1.000
_cell.angle_alpha   90.00
_cell.angle_beta   90.00
_cell.angle_gamma   90.00
#
_symmetry.space_group_name_H-M   'P 1'
#
loop_
_entity.id
_entity.type
_entity.pdbx_description
1 polymer ?
#
loop_
_entity_poly.entity_id
_entity_poly.type
_entity_poly.pdbx_seq_one_letter_code
_entity_poly.pdbx_strand_id
1 'polypeptide(L)'
;MNISLALKIEKALGLEEGYFIILQVYYDIEQEKIKQKKSRTDLPQLRPVLFWDTKIITIDWEKHKKAIIKRVFERGNEMGKNEIIRFYGAKTVDTILNNLFLNNE
;
A
#
# COMPACT_ATOMS: atom_id res chain seq x y z
N MET A 1 -5.45 -4.55 24.77
CA MET A 1 -5.63 -5.98 24.45
C MET A 1 -5.99 -6.75 25.72
N ASN A 2 -6.83 -7.78 25.64
CA ASN A 2 -7.12 -8.65 26.80
C ASN A 2 -6.16 -9.86 26.78
N ILE A 3 -5.20 -9.87 27.70
CA ILE A 3 -4.14 -10.89 27.79
C ILE A 3 -4.74 -12.29 28.05
N SER A 4 -5.76 -12.37 28.90
CA SER A 4 -6.41 -13.65 29.24
C SER A 4 -7.06 -14.30 28.01
N LEU A 5 -7.62 -13.49 27.10
CA LEU A 5 -8.20 -13.99 25.86
C LEU A 5 -7.12 -14.42 24.87
N ALA A 6 -6.06 -13.63 24.71
CA ALA A 6 -4.94 -13.96 23.83
C ALA A 6 -4.31 -15.31 24.20
N LEU A 7 -3.99 -15.53 25.48
CA LEU A 7 -3.43 -16.80 25.97
C LEU A 7 -4.35 -18.00 25.73
N LYS A 8 -5.68 -17.82 25.86
CA LYS A 8 -6.65 -18.88 25.55
C LYS A 8 -6.63 -19.28 24.08
N ILE A 9 -6.54 -18.30 23.19
CA ILE A 9 -6.51 -18.52 21.74
C ILE A 9 -5.17 -19.14 21.33
N GLU A 10 -4.05 -18.63 21.85
CA GLU A 10 -2.70 -19.17 21.60
C GLU A 10 -2.63 -20.65 21.98
N LYS A 11 -3.14 -21.00 23.17
CA LYS A 11 -3.22 -22.39 23.61
C LYS A 11 -4.11 -23.25 22.73
N ALA A 12 -5.26 -22.74 22.31
CA ALA A 12 -6.19 -23.48 21.45
C ALA A 12 -5.63 -23.73 20.04
N LEU A 13 -4.78 -22.81 19.55
CA LEU A 13 -4.15 -22.88 18.24
C LEU A 13 -2.75 -23.53 18.27
N GLY A 14 -2.22 -23.87 19.44
CA GLY A 14 -0.87 -24.42 19.60
C GLY A 14 0.25 -23.42 19.24
N LEU A 15 0.01 -22.12 19.45
CA LEU A 15 0.96 -21.06 19.19
C LEU A 15 1.81 -20.75 20.43
N GLU A 16 2.97 -20.12 20.21
CA GLU A 16 3.83 -19.62 21.29
C GLU A 16 3.13 -18.52 22.10
N GLU A 17 3.34 -18.53 23.41
CA GLU A 17 2.79 -17.52 24.31
C GLU A 17 3.29 -16.12 23.92
N GLY A 18 2.37 -15.17 23.80
CA GLY A 18 2.70 -13.80 23.41
C GLY A 18 2.73 -13.55 21.91
N TYR A 19 2.47 -14.55 21.06
CA TYR A 19 2.36 -14.39 19.61
C TYR A 19 1.38 -13.27 19.22
N PHE A 20 0.16 -13.27 19.77
CA PHE A 20 -0.82 -12.23 19.43
C PHE A 20 -0.49 -10.89 20.07
N ILE A 21 0.24 -10.88 21.19
CA ILE A 21 0.71 -9.63 21.81
C ILE A 21 1.71 -8.96 20.87
N ILE A 22 2.68 -9.71 20.36
CA ILE A 22 3.66 -9.20 19.39
C ILE A 22 2.95 -8.68 18.14
N LEU A 23 1.98 -9.45 17.61
CA LEU A 23 1.19 -9.02 16.45
C LEU A 23 0.43 -7.71 16.73
N GLN A 24 -0.18 -7.56 17.91
CA GLN A 24 -0.88 -6.35 18.30
C GLN A 24 0.09 -5.16 18.40
N VAL A 25 1.29 -5.36 18.97
CA VAL A 25 2.32 -4.32 19.05
C VAL A 25 2.73 -3.85 17.65
N TYR A 26 2.95 -4.78 16.71
CA TYR A 26 3.24 -4.41 15.32
C TYR A 26 2.11 -3.60 14.68
N TYR A 27 0.86 -3.99 14.92
CA TYR A 27 -0.30 -3.25 14.43
C TYR A 27 -0.33 -1.83 15.01
N ASP A 28 -0.15 -1.68 16.32
CA ASP A 28 -0.17 -0.38 17.00
C ASP A 28 0.97 0.53 16.49
N ILE A 29 2.16 -0.02 16.26
CA ILE A 29 3.29 0.69 15.64
C ILE A 29 2.92 1.20 14.25
N GLU A 30 2.28 0.37 13.41
CA GLU A 30 1.86 0.79 12.07
C GLU A 30 0.77 1.88 12.13
N GLN A 31 -0.17 1.81 13.09
CA GLN A 31 -1.16 2.87 13.29
C GLN A 31 -0.52 4.21 13.67
N GLU A 32 0.47 4.20 14.56
CA GLU A 32 1.20 5.41 14.93
C GLU A 32 1.98 6.00 13.75
N LYS A 33 2.60 5.15 12.92
CA LYS A 33 3.24 5.59 11.67
C LYS A 33 2.25 6.24 10.71
N ILE A 34 1.04 5.67 10.58
CA ILE A 34 -0.02 6.22 9.71
C ILE A 34 -0.44 7.61 10.22
N LYS A 35 -0.66 7.77 11.53
CA LYS A 35 -1.01 9.08 12.13
C LYS A 35 0.06 10.14 11.91
N GLN A 36 1.33 9.76 11.96
CA GLN A 36 2.47 10.67 11.74
C GLN A 36 2.69 11.00 10.27
N LYS A 37 2.15 10.20 9.34
CA LYS A 37 2.27 10.43 7.91
C LYS A 37 1.43 11.64 7.52
N LYS A 38 2.09 12.75 7.14
CA LYS A 38 1.41 13.89 6.51
C LYS A 38 0.70 13.39 5.25
N SER A 39 -0.62 13.57 5.19
CA SER A 39 -1.38 13.28 3.98
C SER A 39 -0.94 14.24 2.88
N ARG A 40 -0.46 13.68 1.76
CA ARG A 40 -0.28 14.43 0.52
C ARG A 40 -1.68 14.83 0.04
N THR A 41 -1.95 16.12 0.03
CA THR A 41 -3.22 16.69 -0.45
C THR A 41 -3.33 16.70 -1.97
N ASP A 42 -2.23 16.48 -2.69
CA ASP A 42 -2.18 16.38 -4.14
C ASP A 42 -2.51 14.96 -4.61
N LEU A 43 -3.79 14.58 -4.58
CA LEU A 43 -4.22 13.33 -5.23
C LEU A 43 -4.18 13.49 -6.76
N PRO A 44 -3.57 12.54 -7.51
CA PRO A 44 -3.58 12.60 -8.96
C PRO A 44 -5.00 12.41 -9.51
N GLN A 45 -5.39 13.20 -10.50
CA GLN A 45 -6.70 13.08 -11.14
C GLN A 45 -6.73 11.87 -12.08
N LEU A 46 -7.06 10.69 -11.53
CA LEU A 46 -7.24 9.45 -12.29
C LEU A 46 -8.71 9.06 -12.39
N ARG A 47 -9.06 8.37 -13.48
CA ARG A 47 -10.42 7.87 -13.68
C ARG A 47 -10.76 6.80 -12.64
N PRO A 48 -11.89 6.91 -11.91
CA PRO A 48 -12.29 5.96 -10.87
C PRO A 48 -12.33 4.50 -11.31
N VAL A 49 -12.69 4.26 -12.58
CA VAL A 49 -12.78 2.91 -13.18
C VAL A 49 -11.47 2.12 -13.15
N LEU A 50 -10.30 2.80 -13.10
CA LEU A 50 -9.00 2.12 -13.01
C LEU A 50 -8.82 1.41 -11.67
N PHE A 51 -9.54 1.83 -10.63
CA PHE A 51 -9.46 1.28 -9.28
C PHE A 51 -10.85 0.78 -8.85
N TRP A 52 -11.55 0.07 -9.74
CA TRP A 52 -12.88 -0.47 -9.45
C TRP A 52 -12.92 -1.40 -8.22
N ASP A 53 -11.80 -2.02 -7.89
CA ASP A 53 -11.57 -2.91 -6.75
C ASP A 53 -11.12 -2.19 -5.46
N THR A 54 -10.80 -0.89 -5.51
CA THR A 54 -10.20 -0.17 -4.37
C THR A 54 -10.70 1.27 -4.28
N LYS A 55 -11.10 1.70 -3.08
CA LYS A 55 -11.47 3.11 -2.84
C LYS A 55 -10.24 3.99 -3.01
N ILE A 56 -10.21 4.83 -4.05
CA ILE A 56 -9.09 5.73 -4.39
C ILE A 56 -8.65 6.61 -3.22
N ILE A 57 -9.61 7.01 -2.38
CA ILE A 57 -9.41 7.88 -1.21
C ILE A 57 -8.60 7.17 -0.11
N THR A 58 -8.65 5.83 -0.03
CA THR A 58 -7.94 5.04 0.99
C THR A 58 -6.60 4.50 0.50
N ILE A 59 -6.20 4.79 -0.73
CA ILE A 59 -4.94 4.30 -1.30
C ILE A 59 -3.78 5.09 -0.70
N ASP A 60 -2.83 4.38 -0.09
CA ASP A 60 -1.53 4.96 0.27
C ASP A 60 -0.65 5.04 -0.99
N TRP A 61 -0.68 6.21 -1.64
CA TRP A 61 0.01 6.48 -2.89
C TRP A 61 1.53 6.32 -2.79
N GLU A 62 2.12 6.55 -1.62
CA GLU A 62 3.56 6.40 -1.42
C GLU A 62 3.92 4.91 -1.22
N LYS A 63 3.16 4.20 -0.39
CA LYS A 63 3.41 2.76 -0.10
C LYS A 63 3.14 1.89 -1.32
N HIS A 64 2.08 2.19 -2.08
CA HIS A 64 1.63 1.37 -3.20
C HIS A 64 2.07 1.91 -4.58
N LYS A 65 3.03 2.84 -4.63
CA LYS A 65 3.50 3.47 -5.87
C LYS A 65 3.78 2.48 -7.01
N LYS A 66 4.43 1.35 -6.72
CA LYS A 66 4.78 0.33 -7.72
C LYS A 66 3.53 -0.29 -8.37
N ALA A 67 2.53 -0.65 -7.55
CA ALA A 67 1.29 -1.25 -8.01
C ALA A 67 0.42 -0.25 -8.78
N ILE A 68 0.36 1.00 -8.30
CA ILE A 68 -0.38 2.11 -8.93
C ILE A 68 0.20 2.41 -10.30
N ILE A 69 1.53 2.62 -10.40
CA ILE A 69 2.22 2.89 -11.66
C ILE A 69 1.98 1.74 -12.64
N LYS A 70 2.21 0.48 -12.22
CA LYS A 70 1.95 -0.69 -13.07
C LYS A 70 0.53 -0.70 -13.62
N ARG A 71 -0.48 -0.52 -12.75
CA ARG A 71 -1.89 -0.55 -13.12
C ARG A 71 -2.27 0.56 -14.11
N VAL A 72 -1.79 1.79 -13.89
CA VAL A 72 -2.06 2.92 -14.79
C VAL A 72 -1.34 2.75 -16.13
N PHE A 73 -0.13 2.19 -16.15
CA PHE A 73 0.59 1.93 -17.40
C PHE A 73 -0.02 0.79 -18.22
N GLU A 74 -0.52 -0.25 -17.57
CA GLU A 74 -1.18 -1.41 -18.22
C GLU A 74 -2.59 -1.09 -18.74
N ARG A 75 -3.42 -0.40 -17.93
CA ARG A 75 -4.86 -0.27 -18.19
C ARG A 75 -5.33 1.18 -18.40
N GLY A 76 -4.47 2.16 -18.12
CA GLY A 76 -4.78 3.59 -18.20
C GLY A 76 -4.61 4.19 -19.60
N ASN A 77 -5.24 5.36 -19.80
CA ASN A 77 -5.05 6.18 -20.99
C ASN A 77 -3.78 7.05 -20.89
N GLU A 78 -3.37 7.66 -22.00
CA GLU A 78 -2.19 8.54 -22.06
C GLU A 78 -2.30 9.73 -21.08
N MET A 79 -3.49 10.32 -20.92
CA MET A 79 -3.71 11.38 -19.93
C MET A 79 -3.41 10.92 -18.49
N GLY A 80 -3.88 9.72 -18.10
CA GLY A 80 -3.62 9.16 -16.77
C GLY A 80 -2.14 8.78 -16.57
N LYS A 81 -1.46 8.32 -17.63
CA LYS A 81 -0.02 8.06 -17.60
C LYS A 81 0.77 9.35 -17.36
N ASN A 82 0.43 10.44 -18.07
CA ASN A 82 1.07 11.73 -17.89
C ASN A 82 0.85 12.31 -16.48
N GLU A 83 -0.34 12.16 -15.92
CA GLU A 83 -0.62 12.61 -14.54
C GLU A 83 0.17 11.81 -13.50
N ILE A 84 0.33 10.49 -13.68
CA ILE A 84 1.19 9.66 -12.83
C ILE A 84 2.68 10.04 -12.94
N ILE A 85 3.15 10.35 -14.15
CA ILE A 85 4.52 10.83 -14.39
C ILE A 85 4.76 12.17 -13.69
N ARG A 86 3.79 13.10 -13.76
CA ARG A 86 3.84 14.38 -13.05
C ARG A 86 3.84 14.17 -11.52
N PHE A 87 3.03 13.24 -11.03
CA PHE A 87 2.82 13.01 -9.61
C PHE A 87 4.02 12.34 -8.90
N TYR A 88 4.60 11.29 -9.51
CA TYR A 88 5.75 10.56 -8.94
C TYR A 88 7.13 10.98 -9.50
N GLY A 89 7.14 11.74 -10.59
CA GLY A 89 8.34 12.12 -11.33
C GLY A 89 8.77 11.05 -12.35
N ALA A 90 9.23 11.50 -13.53
CA ALA A 90 9.62 10.63 -14.64
C ALA A 90 10.71 9.62 -14.26
N LYS A 91 11.73 10.03 -13.49
CA LYS A 91 12.83 9.15 -13.04
C LYS A 91 12.33 7.96 -12.21
N THR A 92 11.40 8.22 -11.29
CA THR A 92 10.81 7.21 -10.41
C THR A 92 9.99 6.20 -11.20
N VAL A 93 9.17 6.70 -12.13
CA VAL A 93 8.31 5.88 -12.98
C VAL A 93 9.14 4.99 -13.90
N ASP A 94 10.14 5.56 -14.56
CA ASP A 94 11.05 4.82 -15.46
C ASP A 94 11.81 3.72 -14.72
N THR A 95 12.35 4.02 -13.53
CA THR A 95 13.02 3.01 -12.69
C THR A 95 12.09 1.87 -12.31
N ILE A 96 10.84 2.17 -11.98
CA ILE A 96 9.85 1.15 -11.59
C ILE A 96 9.43 0.31 -12.80
N LEU A 97 9.24 0.93 -13.96
CA LEU A 97 8.90 0.23 -15.19
C LEU A 97 10.06 -0.66 -15.66
N ASN A 98 11.29 -0.17 -15.70
CA ASN A 98 12.46 -0.96 -16.07
C ASN A 98 12.64 -2.18 -15.15
N ASN A 99 12.48 -2.00 -13.83
CA ASN A 99 12.48 -3.13 -12.90
C ASN A 99 11.29 -4.08 -13.11
N LEU A 100 10.14 -3.60 -13.57
CA LEU A 100 8.99 -4.47 -13.88
C LEU A 100 9.23 -5.31 -15.14
N PHE A 101 9.94 -4.77 -16.14
CA PHE A 101 10.25 -5.49 -17.37
C PHE A 101 11.43 -6.47 -17.21
N LEU A 102 12.45 -6.13 -16.40
CA LEU A 102 13.60 -7.00 -16.11
C LEU A 102 13.27 -8.22 -15.24
N ASN A 103 12.17 -8.20 -14.48
CA ASN A 103 11.73 -9.34 -13.66
C ASN A 103 10.83 -10.33 -14.44
N ASN A 104 10.64 -10.14 -15.74
CA ASN A 104 9.84 -11.02 -16.60
C ASN A 104 10.70 -11.79 -17.64
N GLU A 105 12.03 -11.74 -17.53
CA GLU A 105 12.98 -12.65 -18.22
C GLU A 105 13.54 -13.67 -17.23
#